data_AF-A0A7W9B0G5-F1
#
_entry.id   AF-A0A7W9B0G5-F1
#
_cell.length_a   1.000
_cell.length_b   1.000
_cell.length_c   1.000
_cell.angle_alpha   90.00
_cell.angle_beta   90.00
_cell.angle_gamma   90.00
#
_symmetry.space_group_name_H-M   'P 1'
#
loop_
_entity.id
_entity.type
_entity.pdbx_description
1 polymer ?
#
loop_
_entity_poly.entity_id
_entity_poly.type
_entity_poly.pdbx_seq_one_letter_code
_entity_poly.pdbx_strand_id
1 'polypeptide(L)'
;MARKHSDAVESRRLRVAAEVWWVESHWVILQILTRGIGWAFIPEHILKDSPLMPQLTIPVLQFDEGAHPVALELIWNKRRPQGPAAKWLQEHFAKKPPLSISAGFPNRNRR
;
A
#
# COMPACT_ATOMS: atom_id res chain seq x y z
N MET A 1 11.83 10.28 -25.36
CA MET A 1 12.76 10.65 -24.27
C MET A 1 12.07 10.37 -22.94
N ALA A 2 12.43 9.29 -22.26
CA ALA A 2 11.88 8.97 -20.94
C ALA A 2 12.52 9.90 -19.90
N ARG A 3 11.68 10.63 -19.14
CA ARG A 3 12.16 11.50 -18.06
C ARG A 3 12.77 10.63 -16.96
N LYS A 4 14.01 10.95 -16.58
CA LYS A 4 14.72 10.31 -15.49
C LYS A 4 14.05 10.74 -14.18
N HIS A 5 13.06 9.98 -13.71
CA HIS A 5 12.32 10.26 -12.47
C HIS A 5 13.19 10.21 -11.20
N SER A 6 14.47 9.82 -11.30
CA SER A 6 15.35 9.53 -10.16
C SER A 6 15.88 10.73 -9.38
N ASP A 7 15.74 11.96 -9.90
CA ASP A 7 16.34 13.18 -9.31
C ASP A 7 15.34 14.21 -8.80
N ALA A 8 14.04 13.89 -8.76
CA ALA A 8 13.06 14.79 -8.16
C ALA A 8 13.31 14.93 -6.65
N VAL A 9 13.16 16.15 -6.12
CA VAL A 9 13.38 16.47 -4.70
C VAL A 9 12.51 15.60 -3.77
N GLU A 10 11.28 15.28 -4.21
CA GLU A 10 10.38 14.36 -3.50
C GLU A 10 10.96 12.94 -3.35
N SER A 11 11.68 12.45 -4.37
CA SER A 11 12.36 11.15 -4.37
C SER A 11 13.54 11.09 -3.39
N ARG A 12 14.09 12.23 -2.96
CA ARG A 12 15.12 12.26 -1.91
C ARG A 12 14.55 12.29 -0.50
N ARG A 13 13.34 12.84 -0.31
CA ARG A 13 12.71 13.02 1.01
C ARG A 13 12.27 11.70 1.67
N LEU A 14 11.96 10.67 0.87
CA LEU A 14 11.53 9.36 1.36
C LEU A 14 12.68 8.34 1.45
N ARG A 15 13.94 8.75 1.29
CA ARG A 15 15.08 7.83 1.36
C ARG A 15 15.41 7.48 2.82
N VAL A 16 15.19 6.22 3.17
CA VAL A 16 15.58 5.66 4.48
C VAL A 16 16.93 4.92 4.39
N ALA A 17 17.46 4.67 3.17
CA ALA A 17 18.73 3.96 2.94
C ALA A 17 19.60 4.62 1.87
N ALA A 18 20.91 4.35 1.91
CA ALA A 18 21.92 4.90 0.98
C ALA A 18 21.78 4.35 -0.45
N GLU A 19 21.34 3.11 -0.59
CA GLU A 19 21.02 2.46 -1.87
C GLU A 19 19.55 2.05 -1.87
N VAL A 20 18.79 2.57 -2.83
CA VAL A 20 17.36 2.28 -2.98
C VAL A 20 17.05 1.94 -4.43
N TRP A 21 16.18 0.95 -4.63
CA TRP A 21 15.64 0.66 -5.96
C TRP A 21 14.38 1.47 -6.19
N TRP A 22 14.31 2.14 -7.34
CA TRP A 22 13.10 2.80 -7.82
C TRP A 22 12.36 1.84 -8.73
N VAL A 23 11.10 1.55 -8.39
CA VAL A 23 10.23 0.75 -9.23
C VAL A 23 8.88 1.40 -9.37
N GLU A 24 8.28 1.24 -10.55
CA GLU A 24 7.02 1.90 -10.92
C GLU A 24 5.78 1.14 -10.44
N SER A 25 5.96 -0.02 -9.79
CA SER A 25 4.84 -0.88 -9.38
C SER A 25 5.20 -1.75 -8.18
N HIS A 26 4.25 -1.90 -7.26
CA HIS A 26 4.35 -2.79 -6.12
C HIS A 26 4.55 -4.26 -6.52
N TRP A 27 4.02 -4.68 -7.67
CA TRP A 27 4.23 -6.04 -8.19
C TRP A 27 5.70 -6.31 -8.51
N VAL A 28 6.42 -5.31 -9.03
CA VAL A 28 7.85 -5.43 -9.32
C VAL A 28 8.64 -5.56 -8.01
N ILE A 29 8.24 -4.83 -6.96
CA ILE A 29 8.86 -5.00 -5.63
C ILE A 29 8.75 -6.46 -5.18
N LEU A 30 7.56 -7.06 -5.28
CA LEU A 30 7.36 -8.45 -4.87
C LEU A 30 8.26 -9.44 -5.64
N GLN A 31 8.45 -9.23 -6.95
CA GLN A 31 9.34 -10.07 -7.76
C GLN A 31 10.82 -9.93 -7.40
N ILE A 32 11.23 -8.75 -6.93
CA ILE A 32 12.58 -8.50 -6.43
C ILE A 32 12.78 -9.19 -5.07
N LEU A 33 11.79 -9.08 -4.18
CA LEU A 33 11.81 -9.73 -2.87
C LEU A 33 11.88 -11.26 -2.97
N THR A 34 11.09 -11.88 -3.87
CA THR A 34 11.11 -13.34 -4.06
C THR A 34 12.41 -13.85 -4.66
N ARG A 35 13.24 -12.98 -5.24
CA ARG A 35 14.60 -13.30 -5.71
C ARG A 35 15.67 -13.06 -4.62
N GLY A 36 15.28 -12.72 -3.40
CA GLY A 36 16.19 -12.47 -2.28
C GLY A 36 16.93 -11.15 -2.37
N ILE A 37 16.42 -10.18 -3.13
CA ILE A 37 17.09 -8.90 -3.35
C ILE A 37 16.53 -7.86 -2.35
N GLY A 38 17.26 -7.66 -1.25
CA GLY A 38 17.01 -6.65 -0.23
C GLY A 38 15.68 -6.76 0.52
N TRP A 39 15.15 -5.62 0.95
CA TRP A 39 13.94 -5.49 1.76
C TRP A 39 13.12 -4.29 1.31
N ALA A 40 11.82 -4.31 1.59
CA ALA A 40 10.92 -3.22 1.21
C ALA A 40 9.75 -3.09 2.20
N PHE A 41 9.20 -1.88 2.30
CA PHE A 41 7.91 -1.65 2.92
C PHE A 41 6.80 -1.91 1.90
N ILE A 42 5.92 -2.85 2.19
CA ILE A 42 4.78 -3.21 1.33
C ILE A 42 3.48 -2.93 2.07
N PRO A 43 2.52 -2.19 1.45
CA PRO A 43 1.19 -2.04 2.02
C PRO A 43 0.49 -3.38 2.25
N GLU A 44 -0.16 -3.54 3.40
CA GLU A 44 -0.79 -4.81 3.83
C GLU A 44 -1.77 -5.38 2.77
N HIS A 45 -2.58 -4.53 2.14
CA HIS A 45 -3.56 -4.95 1.15
C HIS A 45 -2.96 -5.63 -0.09
N ILE A 46 -1.67 -5.42 -0.37
CA ILE A 46 -0.95 -6.10 -1.45
C ILE A 46 -0.54 -7.51 -1.03
N LEU A 47 -0.23 -7.72 0.26
CA LEU A 47 0.24 -9.01 0.77
C LEU A 47 -0.90 -9.92 1.25
N LYS A 48 -1.99 -9.36 1.76
CA LYS A 48 -3.06 -10.09 2.47
C LYS A 48 -3.59 -11.31 1.71
N ASP A 49 -3.79 -11.17 0.41
CA ASP A 49 -4.30 -12.23 -0.47
C ASP A 49 -3.23 -12.73 -1.47
N SER A 50 -1.96 -12.40 -1.22
CA SER A 50 -0.87 -12.74 -2.13
C SER A 50 -0.37 -14.16 -1.88
N PRO A 51 -0.21 -14.99 -2.94
CA PRO A 51 0.41 -16.31 -2.82
C PRO A 51 1.91 -16.23 -2.47
N LEU A 52 2.49 -15.03 -2.48
CA LEU A 52 3.89 -14.78 -2.14
C LEU A 52 4.12 -14.61 -0.64
N MET A 53 3.07 -14.36 0.15
CA MET A 53 3.19 -14.15 1.60
C MET A 53 3.99 -15.24 2.32
N PRO A 54 3.80 -16.56 2.05
CA PRO A 54 4.56 -17.61 2.72
C PRO A 54 6.07 -17.61 2.39
N GLN A 55 6.47 -16.94 1.31
CA GLN A 55 7.87 -16.86 0.85
C GLN A 55 8.60 -15.64 1.44
N LEU A 56 7.89 -14.77 2.17
CA LEU A 56 8.41 -13.53 2.69
C LEU A 56 8.50 -13.60 4.22
N THR A 57 9.59 -13.05 4.77
CA THR A 57 9.73 -12.84 6.21
C THR A 57 9.34 -11.41 6.54
N ILE A 58 8.37 -11.25 7.45
CA ILE A 58 7.95 -9.94 7.96
C ILE A 58 8.65 -9.74 9.32
N PRO A 59 9.70 -8.91 9.41
CA PRO A 59 10.39 -8.67 10.67
C PRO A 59 9.51 -7.85 11.62
N VAL A 60 9.64 -8.11 12.92
CA VAL A 60 9.03 -7.26 13.95
C VAL A 60 9.84 -5.97 14.04
N LEU A 61 9.21 -4.84 13.73
CA LEU A 61 9.85 -3.52 13.78
C LEU A 61 9.71 -2.94 15.18
N GLN A 62 10.81 -2.43 15.75
CA GLN A 62 10.80 -1.79 17.07
C GLN A 62 10.10 -0.43 17.06
N PHE A 63 9.92 0.15 15.88
CA PHE A 63 9.30 1.45 15.63
C PHE A 63 7.91 1.32 14.97
N ASP A 64 7.28 0.15 15.05
CA ASP A 64 5.91 -0.03 14.57
C ASP A 64 4.92 0.67 15.51
N GLU A 65 4.67 1.96 15.26
CA GLU A 65 3.71 2.78 16.02
C GLU A 65 2.23 2.43 15.71
N GLY A 66 2.01 1.38 14.91
CA GLY A 66 0.69 0.87 14.54
C GLY A 66 0.29 1.19 13.11
N ALA A 67 -0.90 0.71 12.72
CA ALA A 67 -1.39 0.86 11.36
C ALA A 67 -1.54 2.34 10.97
N HIS A 68 -0.97 2.72 9.83
CA HIS A 68 -1.21 4.00 9.17
C HIS A 68 -2.26 3.81 8.06
N PRO A 69 -3.57 3.94 8.34
CA PRO A 69 -4.60 3.74 7.34
C PRO A 69 -4.50 4.80 6.25
N VAL A 70 -4.54 4.37 4.99
CA VAL A 70 -4.63 5.27 3.83
C VAL A 70 -6.08 5.37 3.40
N ALA A 71 -6.63 6.58 3.39
CA ALA A 71 -7.98 6.82 2.92
C ALA A 71 -8.10 6.56 1.41
N LEU A 72 -9.11 5.78 1.02
CA LEU A 72 -9.47 5.57 -0.37
C LEU A 72 -10.71 6.38 -0.70
N GLU A 73 -10.63 7.17 -1.76
CA GLU A 73 -11.74 8.03 -2.22
C GLU A 73 -12.27 7.54 -3.58
N LEU A 74 -13.59 7.55 -3.71
CA LEU A 74 -14.27 7.28 -4.98
C LEU A 74 -14.58 8.61 -5.66
N ILE A 75 -14.05 8.81 -6.87
CA ILE A 75 -14.17 10.08 -7.61
C ILE A 75 -15.01 9.87 -8.87
N TRP A 76 -15.96 10.77 -9.13
CA TRP A 76 -16.77 10.77 -10.33
C TRP A 76 -16.99 12.18 -10.88
N ASN A 77 -17.37 12.25 -12.16
CA ASN A 77 -17.64 13.51 -12.83
C ASN A 77 -19.03 14.06 -12.43
N LYS A 78 -19.07 15.24 -11.81
CA LYS A 78 -20.32 15.90 -11.39
C LYS A 78 -21.23 16.32 -12.56
N ARG A 79 -20.67 16.53 -13.75
CA ARG A 79 -21.40 16.99 -14.94
C ARG A 79 -22.00 15.85 -15.76
N ARG A 80 -21.67 14.59 -15.45
CA ARG A 80 -22.23 13.43 -16.15
C ARG A 80 -23.18 12.69 -15.21
N PRO A 81 -24.46 12.51 -15.57
CA PRO A 81 -25.36 11.71 -14.77
C PRO A 81 -24.81 10.29 -14.65
N GLN A 82 -24.79 9.78 -13.43
CA GLN A 82 -24.33 8.42 -13.17
C GLN A 82 -25.38 7.42 -13.63
N GLY A 83 -24.98 6.55 -14.56
CA GLY A 83 -25.82 5.44 -15.00
C GLY A 83 -26.05 4.39 -13.90
N PRO A 84 -26.96 3.43 -14.14
CA PRO A 84 -27.29 2.38 -13.17
C PRO A 84 -26.07 1.60 -12.67
N ALA A 85 -25.10 1.30 -13.55
CA ALA A 85 -23.87 0.61 -13.17
C ALA A 85 -22.99 1.43 -12.20
N ALA A 86 -22.88 2.74 -12.42
CA ALA A 86 -22.09 3.61 -11.57
C ALA A 86 -22.73 3.75 -10.18
N LYS A 87 -24.07 3.84 -10.10
CA LYS A 87 -24.80 3.84 -8.83
C LYS A 87 -24.64 2.53 -8.09
N TRP A 88 -24.78 1.41 -8.79
CA TRP A 88 -24.56 0.09 -8.22
C TRP A 88 -23.14 -0.07 -7.65
N LEU A 89 -22.10 0.40 -8.36
CA LEU A 89 -20.71 0.37 -7.85
C LEU A 89 -20.53 1.20 -6.59
N GLN A 90 -21.10 2.42 -6.54
CA GLN A 90 -21.05 3.26 -5.33
C GLN A 90 -21.70 2.59 -4.14
N GLU A 91 -22.90 2.04 -4.32
CA GLU A 91 -23.60 1.31 -3.27
C GLU A 91 -22.82 0.06 -2.83
N HIS A 92 -22.20 -0.64 -3.77
CA HIS A 92 -21.41 -1.83 -3.48
C HIS A 92 -20.19 -1.49 -2.62
N PHE A 93 -19.43 -0.45 -2.99
CA PHE A 93 -18.29 0.01 -2.20
C PHE A 93 -18.68 0.67 -0.87
N ALA A 94 -19.86 1.29 -0.78
CA ALA A 94 -20.37 1.83 0.49
C ALA A 94 -20.75 0.72 1.48
N LYS A 95 -21.30 -0.40 1.00
CA LYS A 95 -21.67 -1.57 1.83
C LYS A 95 -20.46 -2.36 2.32
N LYS A 96 -19.40 -2.37 1.52
CA LYS A 96 -18.15 -3.07 1.81
C LYS A 96 -17.06 -2.01 1.99
N PRO A 97 -16.90 -1.42 3.19
CA PRO A 97 -15.81 -0.48 3.41
C PRO A 97 -14.52 -1.15 2.95
N PRO A 98 -13.66 -0.44 2.19
CA PRO A 98 -12.39 -1.01 1.74
C PRO A 98 -11.67 -1.52 2.99
N LEU A 99 -11.48 -2.84 3.02
CA LEU A 99 -10.91 -3.65 4.10
C LEU A 99 -10.63 -2.84 5.38
N SER A 100 -11.58 -2.84 6.31
CA SER A 100 -11.27 -2.46 7.69
C SER A 100 -10.13 -3.38 8.13
N ILE A 101 -8.93 -2.80 8.26
CA ILE A 101 -7.79 -3.49 8.83
C ILE A 101 -8.20 -3.79 10.26
N SER A 102 -8.34 -5.09 10.55
CA SER A 102 -8.75 -5.64 11.82
C SER A 102 -8.06 -4.88 12.95
N ALA A 103 -8.86 -4.21 13.78
CA ALA A 103 -8.46 -3.73 15.10
C ALA A 103 -7.87 -4.92 15.86
N GLY A 104 -6.54 -4.99 15.95
CA GLY A 104 -5.88 -6.24 16.25
C GLY A 104 -4.44 -6.09 16.73
N PHE A 105 -4.12 -5.02 17.46
CA PHE A 105 -2.97 -5.05 18.37
C PHE A 105 -3.42 -4.51 19.74
N PRO A 106 -3.46 -5.35 20.78
CA PRO A 106 -3.87 -4.90 22.11
C PRO A 106 -2.85 -3.88 22.61
N ASN A 107 -3.33 -2.68 22.92
CA ASN A 107 -2.60 -1.66 23.65
C ASN A 107 -2.18 -2.21 25.01
N ARG A 108 -0.96 -2.73 25.11
CA ARG A 108 -0.25 -2.95 26.37
C ARG A 108 0.84 -1.90 26.47
N ASN A 109 0.49 -0.72 26.95
CA ASN A 109 1.37 0.07 27.82
C ASN A 109 0.53 1.09 28.61
N ARG A 110 -0.05 0.60 29.72
CA ARG A 110 -0.14 1.38 30.96
C ARG A 110 0.81 0.77 31.96
N ARG A 111 1.99 1.35 32.11
CA ARG A 111 2.75 1.41 33.35
C ARG A 111 3.46 2.75 33.41
#